data_AF-C6KSR9-F1
#
_entry.id   AF-C6KSR9-F1
#
_cell.length_a   1.000
_cell.length_b   1.000
_cell.length_c   1.000
_cell.angle_alpha   90.00
_cell.angle_beta   90.00
_cell.angle_gamma   90.00
#
_symmetry.space_group_name_H-M   'P 1'
#
loop_
_entity.id
_entity.type
_entity.pdbx_description
1 polymer ?
#
loop_
_entity_poly.entity_id
_entity_poly.type
_entity_poly.pdbx_seq_one_letter_code
_entity_poly.pdbx_strand_id
1 'polypeptide(L)'
;MNISDIEFLNHVTNIKNMDILQLFSKDWMIYHEHIVYINVYLHNHKDIIDIIQDERMNIILKKFELILRDLIKIYFIRFLYFEKKEENISILNKNEKVQYENMMDEDTLNHIRISSYILMYHELSLLNILEFILYSDHVYEHIETYMINIISYVYSNLVSFLGTKSEQYFVKPISEMLINEMVLEEEDNTYNIDKLKIYLNIINILRNITDRIHLLNNTVVNKIVDYDMLLILIPLIEKKPWRHQNYVFEKNEWIRTDDHTLCSVEKQLWLILYTLILSDSCQQKYEMTNYRRNNILKLRKYMNEHMYEQLPPIKSLHTFIEHLYISKSIFPDKKNSYLMIDVVPEIFDEIKNDVLKNKKDIMSLFNNIRIKKELLKNISDVYLCIYEFDQENKRNKNKSSQNEEHKKMIKQEKEKINETENKQNDDECYLCNNCKELAELQCSQCKKTYYCSKECQMKDWINHRDVCSNIL
;
A
#
# COMPACT_ATOMS: atom_id res chain seq x y z
N MET A 1 12.67 -14.60 9.11
CA MET A 1 14.02 -14.30 8.61
C MET A 1 14.70 -13.37 9.59
N ASN A 2 15.70 -13.86 10.33
CA ASN A 2 16.49 -13.02 11.25
C ASN A 2 17.70 -12.48 10.50
N ILE A 3 17.55 -11.31 9.88
CA ILE A 3 18.66 -10.56 9.29
C ILE A 3 19.41 -9.91 10.45
N SER A 4 20.69 -10.24 10.60
CA SER A 4 21.55 -9.63 11.62
C SER A 4 21.87 -8.17 11.29
N ASP A 5 22.21 -7.38 12.32
CA ASP A 5 22.64 -5.99 12.13
C ASP A 5 23.84 -5.90 11.18
N ILE A 6 24.76 -6.88 11.21
CA ILE A 6 25.94 -6.93 10.33
C ILE A 6 25.52 -7.14 8.87
N GLU A 7 24.56 -8.04 8.60
CA GLU A 7 24.04 -8.26 7.25
C GLU A 7 23.30 -7.03 6.75
N PHE A 8 22.48 -6.42 7.59
CA PHE A 8 21.80 -5.17 7.29
C PHE A 8 22.79 -4.07 6.90
N LEU A 9 23.85 -3.87 7.70
CA LEU A 9 24.89 -2.89 7.42
C LEU A 9 25.55 -3.15 6.06
N ASN A 10 25.89 -4.41 5.76
CA ASN A 10 26.45 -4.78 4.47
C ASN A 10 25.50 -4.42 3.31
N HIS A 11 24.21 -4.75 3.43
CA HIS A 11 23.21 -4.38 2.43
C HIS A 11 23.13 -2.87 2.20
N VAL A 12 23.10 -2.07 3.28
CA VAL A 12 23.04 -0.60 3.16
C VAL A 12 24.32 -0.03 2.55
N THR A 13 25.49 -0.56 2.90
CA THR A 13 26.76 -0.10 2.31
C THR A 13 26.85 -0.36 0.81
N ASN A 14 26.21 -1.43 0.32
CA ASN A 14 26.20 -1.83 -1.08
C ASN A 14 25.17 -1.07 -1.94
N ILE A 15 24.40 -0.14 -1.35
CA ILE A 15 23.57 0.80 -2.12
C ILE A 15 24.49 1.69 -2.97
N LYS A 16 24.29 1.61 -4.29
CA LYS A 16 25.05 2.32 -5.31
C LYS A 16 24.09 2.96 -6.32
N ASN A 17 24.55 4.02 -6.97
CA ASN A 17 23.82 4.62 -8.09
C ASN A 17 23.92 3.70 -9.31
N MET A 18 22.81 3.07 -9.69
CA MET A 18 22.75 2.22 -10.88
C MET A 18 22.28 3.04 -12.10
N ASP A 19 22.87 2.76 -13.26
CA ASP A 19 22.43 3.35 -14.53
C ASP A 19 21.10 2.72 -14.97
N ILE A 20 20.24 3.50 -15.62
CA ILE A 20 18.93 3.06 -16.12
C ILE A 20 19.10 1.89 -17.11
N LEU A 21 20.16 1.90 -17.91
CA LEU A 21 20.43 0.82 -18.87
C LEU A 21 20.91 -0.48 -18.22
N GLN A 22 21.22 -0.46 -16.91
CA GLN A 22 21.62 -1.64 -16.15
C GLN A 22 20.43 -2.36 -15.48
N LEU A 23 19.19 -1.89 -15.66
CA LEU A 23 18.01 -2.57 -15.12
C LEU A 23 17.98 -4.05 -15.55
N PHE A 24 17.68 -4.93 -14.61
CA PHE A 24 17.67 -6.40 -14.78
C PHE A 24 19.01 -7.03 -15.15
N SER A 25 20.12 -6.27 -15.15
CA SER A 25 21.46 -6.85 -15.14
C SER A 25 21.70 -7.67 -13.87
N LYS A 26 22.73 -8.53 -13.89
CA LYS A 26 23.13 -9.30 -12.70
C LYS A 26 23.37 -8.38 -11.49
N ASP A 27 24.02 -7.24 -11.72
CA ASP A 27 24.33 -6.28 -10.66
C ASP A 27 23.08 -5.59 -10.12
N TRP A 28 22.12 -5.25 -11.00
CA TRP A 28 20.84 -4.69 -10.55
C TRP A 28 19.99 -5.70 -9.78
N MET A 29 20.00 -6.99 -10.16
CA MET A 29 19.28 -8.02 -9.42
C MET A 29 19.83 -8.21 -8.00
N ILE A 30 21.16 -8.16 -7.83
CA ILE A 30 21.81 -8.20 -6.51
C ILE A 30 21.49 -6.93 -5.71
N TYR A 31 21.51 -5.78 -6.37
CA TYR A 31 21.11 -4.51 -5.76
C TYR A 31 19.65 -4.52 -5.29
N HIS A 32 18.74 -5.03 -6.13
CA HIS A 32 17.34 -5.20 -5.78
C HIS A 32 17.19 -6.10 -4.55
N GLU A 33 17.89 -7.23 -4.50
CA GLU A 33 17.92 -8.12 -3.33
C GLU A 33 18.36 -7.37 -2.05
N HIS A 34 19.38 -6.51 -2.13
CA HIS A 34 19.77 -5.66 -0.99
C HIS A 34 18.65 -4.73 -0.51
N ILE A 35 17.94 -4.06 -1.43
CA ILE A 35 16.81 -3.19 -1.07
C ILE A 35 15.68 -3.98 -0.40
N VAL A 36 15.39 -5.19 -0.90
CA VAL A 36 14.37 -6.06 -0.32
C VAL A 36 14.74 -6.47 1.11
N TYR A 37 15.99 -6.88 1.36
CA TYR A 37 16.43 -7.24 2.70
C TYR A 37 16.46 -6.06 3.66
N ILE A 38 16.85 -4.87 3.21
CA ILE A 38 16.77 -3.64 4.01
C ILE A 38 15.31 -3.42 4.43
N ASN A 39 14.36 -3.51 3.49
CA ASN A 39 12.95 -3.35 3.81
C ASN A 39 12.46 -4.36 4.86
N VAL A 40 12.81 -5.65 4.69
CA VAL A 40 12.45 -6.71 5.65
C VAL A 40 13.05 -6.45 7.03
N TYR A 41 14.32 -6.04 7.09
CA TYR A 41 14.99 -5.74 8.35
C TYR A 41 14.30 -4.60 9.11
N LEU A 42 13.95 -3.50 8.42
CA LEU A 42 13.26 -2.36 9.02
C LEU A 42 11.85 -2.71 9.53
N HIS A 43 11.11 -3.53 8.78
CA HIS A 43 9.79 -3.99 9.23
C HIS A 43 9.84 -4.85 10.50
N ASN A 44 10.94 -5.58 10.72
CA ASN A 44 11.15 -6.42 11.90
C ASN A 44 11.68 -5.63 13.11
N HIS A 45 12.43 -4.55 12.87
CA HIS A 45 13.05 -3.72 13.92
C HIS A 45 12.39 -2.33 13.99
N LYS A 46 11.09 -2.31 14.30
CA LYS A 46 10.33 -1.05 14.41
C LYS A 46 10.75 -0.17 15.59
N ASP A 47 11.41 -0.77 16.58
CA ASP A 47 12.02 -0.10 17.74
C ASP A 47 13.04 0.97 17.33
N ILE A 48 13.65 0.83 16.15
CA ILE A 48 14.58 1.80 15.58
C ILE A 48 13.96 3.21 15.51
N ILE A 49 12.65 3.32 15.27
CA ILE A 49 11.95 4.61 15.13
C ILE A 49 11.98 5.40 16.45
N ASP A 50 11.91 4.70 17.59
CA ASP A 50 11.82 5.31 18.91
C ASP A 50 13.20 5.76 19.45
N ILE A 51 14.28 5.25 18.85
CA ILE A 51 15.65 5.53 19.29
C ILE A 51 16.20 6.75 18.53
N ILE A 52 16.38 7.85 19.28
CA ILE A 52 17.00 9.07 18.74
C ILE A 52 18.46 8.76 18.35
N GLN A 53 18.83 9.09 17.10
CA GLN A 53 20.18 8.92 16.55
C GLN A 53 20.69 7.47 16.51
N ASP A 54 19.80 6.50 16.30
CA ASP A 54 20.20 5.11 16.07
C ASP A 54 21.23 4.99 14.94
N GLU A 55 22.32 4.24 15.17
CA GLU A 55 23.39 4.04 14.19
C GLU A 55 22.87 3.46 12.86
N ARG A 56 21.87 2.57 12.94
CA ARG A 56 21.26 1.90 11.79
C ARG A 56 20.51 2.91 10.92
N MET A 57 19.75 3.83 11.54
CA MET A 57 19.09 4.93 10.82
C MET A 57 20.10 5.86 10.17
N ASN A 58 21.11 6.29 10.92
CA ASN A 58 22.12 7.21 10.42
C ASN A 58 22.84 6.66 9.17
N ILE A 59 23.05 5.35 9.10
CA ILE A 59 23.70 4.71 7.95
C ILE A 59 22.78 4.68 6.72
N ILE A 60 21.47 4.46 6.90
CA ILE A 60 20.49 4.60 5.82
C ILE A 60 20.41 6.05 5.34
N LEU A 61 20.38 7.02 6.25
CA LEU A 61 20.29 8.44 5.93
C LEU A 61 21.50 8.92 5.10
N LYS A 62 22.70 8.39 5.34
CA LYS A 62 23.88 8.65 4.48
C LYS A 62 23.70 8.19 3.03
N LYS A 63 22.78 7.27 2.77
CA LYS A 63 22.45 6.73 1.44
C LYS A 63 21.10 7.23 0.92
N PHE A 64 20.45 8.16 1.62
CA PHE A 64 19.09 8.60 1.32
C PHE A 64 18.94 9.16 -0.09
N GLU A 65 19.88 9.99 -0.56
CA GLU A 65 19.84 10.53 -1.91
C GLU A 65 19.81 9.42 -2.97
N LEU A 66 20.57 8.35 -2.78
CA LEU A 66 20.60 7.22 -3.72
C LEU A 66 19.26 6.49 -3.75
N ILE A 67 18.68 6.22 -2.56
CA ILE A 67 17.36 5.60 -2.41
C ILE A 67 16.29 6.46 -3.11
N LEU A 68 16.33 7.78 -2.90
CA LEU A 68 15.39 8.72 -3.51
C LEU A 68 15.54 8.81 -5.03
N ARG A 69 16.78 8.90 -5.52
CA ARG A 69 17.07 8.90 -6.96
C ARG A 69 16.55 7.62 -7.61
N ASP A 70 16.76 6.49 -6.98
CA ASP A 70 16.29 5.20 -7.48
C ASP A 70 14.76 5.12 -7.51
N LEU A 71 14.10 5.54 -6.42
CA LEU A 71 12.64 5.61 -6.36
C LEU A 71 12.04 6.45 -7.49
N ILE A 72 12.60 7.64 -7.75
CA ILE A 72 12.15 8.54 -8.81
C ILE A 72 12.41 7.93 -10.20
N LYS A 73 13.57 7.29 -10.41
CA LYS A 73 13.89 6.60 -11.68
C LYS A 73 12.85 5.53 -11.98
N ILE A 74 12.58 4.65 -11.02
CA ILE A 74 11.65 3.53 -11.16
C ILE A 74 10.23 4.02 -11.47
N TYR A 75 9.79 5.10 -10.82
CA TYR A 75 8.52 5.74 -11.15
C TYR A 75 8.44 6.22 -12.59
N PHE A 76 9.45 6.92 -13.11
CA PHE A 76 9.42 7.39 -14.49
C PHE A 76 9.51 6.24 -15.51
N ILE A 77 10.22 5.16 -15.17
CA ILE A 77 10.22 3.93 -15.98
C ILE A 77 8.81 3.32 -16.00
N ARG A 78 8.15 3.19 -14.84
CA ARG A 78 6.77 2.70 -14.74
C ARG A 78 5.80 3.56 -15.55
N PHE A 79 5.90 4.89 -15.40
CA PHE A 79 5.10 5.86 -16.13
C PHE A 79 5.26 5.74 -17.66
N LEU A 80 6.50 5.61 -18.15
CA LEU A 80 6.76 5.52 -19.59
C LEU A 80 6.31 4.21 -20.21
N TYR A 81 6.56 3.09 -19.53
CA TYR A 81 6.34 1.78 -20.13
C TYR A 81 4.91 1.29 -19.94
N PHE A 82 4.29 1.54 -18.79
CA PHE A 82 2.97 0.97 -18.51
C PHE A 82 1.83 1.97 -18.65
N GLU A 83 1.93 3.18 -18.09
CA GLU A 83 0.82 4.14 -18.13
C GLU A 83 0.54 4.60 -19.56
N LYS A 84 1.59 4.88 -20.36
CA LYS A 84 1.41 5.22 -21.79
C LYS A 84 0.99 4.03 -22.66
N LYS A 85 1.34 2.81 -22.27
CA LYS A 85 0.93 1.61 -23.02
C LYS A 85 -0.54 1.31 -22.76
N GLU A 86 -1.04 1.52 -21.54
CA GLU A 86 -2.48 1.46 -21.22
C GLU A 86 -3.29 2.52 -21.98
N GLU A 87 -2.80 3.76 -22.08
CA GLU A 87 -3.46 4.79 -22.90
C GLU A 87 -3.55 4.36 -24.37
N ASN A 88 -2.43 3.91 -24.96
CA ASN A 88 -2.42 3.47 -26.37
C ASN A 88 -3.23 2.18 -26.61
N ILE A 89 -3.21 1.23 -25.67
CA ILE A 89 -3.96 -0.04 -25.76
C ILE A 89 -5.46 0.17 -25.53
N SER A 90 -5.86 1.12 -24.69
CA SER A 90 -7.27 1.45 -24.48
C SER A 90 -7.95 2.06 -25.72
N ILE A 91 -7.14 2.64 -26.63
CA ILE A 91 -7.58 3.17 -27.93
C ILE A 91 -7.68 2.05 -28.99
N LEU A 92 -6.91 0.97 -28.82
CA LEU A 92 -6.95 -0.21 -29.70
C LEU A 92 -8.18 -1.06 -29.35
N ASN A 93 -8.97 -1.44 -30.36
CA ASN A 93 -10.12 -2.31 -30.17
C ASN A 93 -9.66 -3.65 -29.53
N LYS A 94 -10.51 -4.33 -28.73
CA LYS A 94 -10.18 -5.64 -28.12
C LYS A 94 -9.55 -6.64 -29.13
N ASN A 95 -9.95 -6.56 -30.40
CA ASN A 95 -9.41 -7.38 -31.49
C ASN A 95 -7.96 -7.03 -31.89
N GLU A 96 -7.55 -5.77 -31.75
CA GLU A 96 -6.18 -5.31 -32.02
C GLU A 96 -5.24 -5.58 -30.83
N LYS A 97 -5.79 -5.59 -29.60
CA LYS A 97 -5.08 -6.02 -28.40
C LYS A 97 -4.62 -7.48 -28.51
N VAL A 98 -5.51 -8.34 -28.99
CA VAL A 98 -5.21 -9.75 -29.31
C VAL A 98 -4.19 -9.86 -30.45
N GLN A 99 -4.25 -9.00 -31.48
CA GLN A 99 -3.25 -9.03 -32.56
C GLN A 99 -1.84 -8.62 -32.11
N TYR A 100 -1.72 -7.64 -31.21
CA TYR A 100 -0.42 -7.20 -30.69
C TYR A 100 0.21 -8.21 -29.73
N GLU A 101 -0.59 -8.84 -28.87
CA GLU A 101 -0.13 -9.88 -27.96
C GLU A 101 0.21 -11.18 -28.70
N ASN A 102 -0.55 -11.51 -29.76
CA ASN A 102 -0.27 -12.68 -30.60
C ASN A 102 0.98 -12.52 -31.51
N MET A 103 1.58 -11.32 -31.60
CA MET A 103 2.80 -11.10 -32.38
C MET A 103 4.10 -11.28 -31.57
N MET A 104 4.04 -11.23 -30.24
CA MET A 104 5.21 -11.49 -29.39
C MET A 104 5.26 -12.96 -29.00
N ASP A 105 6.46 -13.54 -28.96
CA ASP A 105 6.60 -14.89 -28.43
C ASP A 105 6.16 -14.93 -26.94
N GLU A 106 5.50 -16.02 -26.55
CA GLU A 106 4.91 -16.19 -25.22
C GLU A 106 5.97 -16.03 -24.11
N ASP A 107 7.21 -16.46 -24.38
CA ASP A 107 8.36 -16.29 -23.50
C ASP A 107 8.68 -14.81 -23.22
N THR A 108 8.67 -13.97 -24.25
CA THR A 108 8.93 -12.53 -24.13
C THR A 108 7.81 -11.84 -23.35
N LEU A 109 6.55 -12.21 -23.60
CA LEU A 109 5.43 -11.69 -22.83
C LEU A 109 5.53 -12.07 -21.34
N ASN A 110 5.92 -13.30 -21.04
CA ASN A 110 6.16 -13.77 -19.68
C ASN A 110 7.31 -13.02 -19.01
N HIS A 111 8.43 -12.82 -19.71
CA HIS A 111 9.54 -12.01 -19.19
C HIS A 111 9.16 -10.55 -18.94
N ILE A 112 8.30 -9.96 -19.78
CA ILE A 112 7.75 -8.62 -19.54
C ILE A 112 6.89 -8.61 -18.28
N ARG A 113 5.98 -9.59 -18.09
CA ARG A 113 5.14 -9.67 -16.88
C ARG A 113 5.99 -9.81 -15.60
N ILE A 114 6.95 -10.74 -15.62
CA ILE A 114 7.86 -10.99 -14.49
C ILE A 114 8.70 -9.73 -14.17
N SER A 115 9.26 -9.08 -15.19
CA SER A 115 10.04 -7.86 -14.98
C SER A 115 9.19 -6.71 -14.43
N SER A 116 7.92 -6.62 -14.85
CA SER A 116 6.95 -5.65 -14.32
C SER A 116 6.71 -5.87 -12.82
N TYR A 117 6.48 -7.12 -12.42
CA TYR A 117 6.30 -7.49 -11.02
C TYR A 117 7.54 -7.15 -10.18
N ILE A 118 8.74 -7.54 -10.64
CA ILE A 118 10.00 -7.24 -9.92
C ILE A 118 10.20 -5.72 -9.78
N LEU A 119 9.89 -4.95 -10.81
CA LEU A 119 10.00 -3.49 -10.79
C LEU A 119 9.04 -2.86 -9.77
N MET A 120 7.78 -3.31 -9.74
CA MET A 120 6.78 -2.84 -8.77
C MET A 120 7.13 -3.23 -7.34
N TYR A 121 7.60 -4.45 -7.15
CA TYR A 121 8.07 -4.92 -5.84
C TYR A 121 9.26 -4.09 -5.34
N HIS A 122 10.17 -3.71 -6.24
CA HIS A 122 11.28 -2.82 -5.94
C HIS A 122 10.80 -1.43 -5.52
N GLU A 123 9.89 -0.83 -6.29
CA GLU A 123 9.31 0.48 -5.97
C GLU A 123 8.61 0.45 -4.61
N LEU A 124 7.80 -0.58 -4.35
CA LEU A 124 7.11 -0.74 -3.09
C LEU A 124 8.09 -0.90 -1.91
N SER A 125 9.20 -1.63 -2.10
CA SER A 125 10.25 -1.77 -1.08
C SER A 125 10.93 -0.44 -0.77
N LEU A 126 11.25 0.36 -1.80
CA LEU A 126 11.79 1.71 -1.62
C LEU A 126 10.80 2.64 -0.92
N LEU A 127 9.51 2.55 -1.26
CA LEU A 127 8.44 3.31 -0.61
C LEU A 127 8.27 2.94 0.86
N ASN A 128 8.29 1.65 1.20
CA ASN A 128 8.22 1.20 2.59
C ASN A 128 9.42 1.70 3.41
N ILE A 129 10.63 1.68 2.83
CA ILE A 129 11.82 2.26 3.47
C ILE A 129 11.63 3.77 3.67
N LEU A 130 11.14 4.49 2.67
CA LEU A 130 10.87 5.92 2.78
C LEU A 130 9.80 6.23 3.83
N GLU A 131 8.70 5.45 3.86
CA GLU A 131 7.64 5.58 4.86
C GLU A 131 8.21 5.39 6.26
N PHE A 132 9.05 4.35 6.46
CA PHE A 132 9.75 4.08 7.72
C PHE A 132 10.61 5.26 8.18
N ILE A 133 11.41 5.82 7.26
CA ILE A 133 12.28 6.97 7.52
C ILE A 133 11.47 8.20 7.95
N LEU A 134 10.31 8.44 7.32
CA LEU A 134 9.45 9.59 7.60
C LEU A 134 8.65 9.50 8.92
N TYR A 135 8.67 8.36 9.63
CA TYR A 135 8.05 8.26 10.96
C TYR A 135 8.87 8.96 12.05
N SER A 136 10.16 9.18 11.83
CA SER A 136 11.04 9.72 12.87
C SER A 136 11.23 11.23 12.73
N ASP A 137 10.99 11.98 13.80
CA ASP A 137 11.04 13.45 13.78
C ASP A 137 12.46 13.99 13.51
N HIS A 138 13.51 13.35 14.06
CA HIS A 138 14.90 13.80 13.92
C HIS A 138 15.48 13.64 12.50
N VAL A 139 14.77 12.91 11.64
CA VAL A 139 15.16 12.71 10.25
C VAL A 139 14.91 13.95 9.40
N TYR A 140 13.90 14.76 9.74
CA TYR A 140 13.46 15.88 8.91
C TYR A 140 14.55 16.93 8.70
N GLU A 141 15.45 17.11 9.66
CA GLU A 141 16.63 17.97 9.53
C GLU A 141 17.62 17.43 8.48
N HIS A 142 17.77 16.11 8.37
CA HIS A 142 18.71 15.47 7.44
C HIS A 142 18.16 15.42 6.01
N ILE A 143 16.84 15.29 5.85
CA ILE A 143 16.20 15.13 4.53
C ILE A 143 15.65 16.44 3.96
N GLU A 144 15.83 17.57 4.65
CA GLU A 144 15.26 18.87 4.29
C GLU A 144 15.51 19.26 2.83
N THR A 145 16.74 19.08 2.34
CA THR A 145 17.17 19.38 0.95
C THR A 145 16.47 18.51 -0.09
N TYR A 146 15.98 17.34 0.31
CA TYR A 146 15.35 16.36 -0.57
C TYR A 146 13.82 16.42 -0.54
N MET A 147 13.21 17.08 0.45
CA MET A 147 11.76 17.13 0.66
C MET A 147 10.96 17.59 -0.57
N ILE A 148 11.47 18.57 -1.31
CA ILE A 148 10.80 19.10 -2.50
C ILE A 148 10.71 18.04 -3.61
N ASN A 149 11.73 17.20 -3.75
CA ASN A 149 11.74 16.08 -4.69
C ASN A 149 10.73 14.99 -4.26
N ILE A 150 10.64 14.70 -2.96
CA ILE A 150 9.65 13.75 -2.41
C ILE A 150 8.24 14.24 -2.69
N ILE A 151 7.94 15.52 -2.44
CA ILE A 151 6.62 16.10 -2.71
C ILE A 151 6.29 16.06 -4.20
N SER A 152 7.26 16.32 -5.07
CA SER A 152 7.06 16.26 -6.53
C SER A 152 6.73 14.84 -6.99
N TYR A 153 7.41 13.85 -6.41
CA TYR A 153 7.14 12.43 -6.63
C TYR A 153 5.75 12.01 -6.12
N VAL A 154 5.38 12.42 -4.90
CA VAL A 154 4.06 12.17 -4.31
C VAL A 154 2.95 12.80 -5.15
N TYR A 155 3.10 14.08 -5.50
CA TYR A 155 2.14 14.81 -6.36
C TYR A 155 1.90 14.07 -7.67
N SER A 156 2.97 13.70 -8.37
CA SER A 156 2.87 13.06 -9.68
C SER A 156 2.15 11.70 -9.58
N ASN A 157 2.44 10.91 -8.55
CA ASN A 157 1.71 9.67 -8.29
C ASN A 157 0.24 9.90 -7.95
N LEU A 158 -0.11 10.94 -7.17
CA LEU A 158 -1.50 11.25 -6.84
C LEU A 158 -2.29 11.71 -8.07
N VAL A 159 -1.67 12.44 -8.99
CA VAL A 159 -2.26 12.80 -10.29
C VAL A 159 -2.55 11.54 -11.11
N SER A 160 -1.57 10.63 -11.24
CA SER A 160 -1.80 9.34 -11.91
C SER A 160 -2.91 8.54 -11.22
N PHE A 161 -2.94 8.52 -9.88
CA PHE A 161 -3.96 7.80 -9.12
C PHE A 161 -5.37 8.36 -9.34
N LEU A 162 -5.51 9.68 -9.46
CA LEU A 162 -6.80 10.31 -9.75
C LEU A 162 -7.37 9.87 -11.11
N GLY A 163 -6.51 9.50 -12.07
CA GLY A 163 -6.89 8.97 -13.38
C GLY A 163 -7.58 7.59 -13.33
N THR A 164 -7.42 6.81 -12.27
CA THR A 164 -7.72 5.36 -12.27
C THR A 164 -9.09 5.01 -11.69
N LYS A 165 -9.72 3.92 -12.13
CA LYS A 165 -11.08 3.52 -11.70
C LYS A 165 -11.01 2.29 -10.80
N SER A 166 -11.97 2.12 -9.88
CA SER A 166 -11.99 0.94 -8.98
C SER A 166 -12.15 -0.38 -9.73
N GLU A 167 -12.87 -0.38 -10.85
CA GLU A 167 -13.00 -1.53 -11.77
C GLU A 167 -11.66 -2.06 -12.29
N GLN A 168 -10.63 -1.20 -12.39
CA GLN A 168 -9.31 -1.61 -12.88
C GLN A 168 -8.53 -2.44 -11.86
N TYR A 169 -8.88 -2.35 -10.57
CA TYR A 169 -8.12 -2.96 -9.48
C TYR A 169 -8.85 -4.07 -8.76
N PHE A 170 -10.17 -4.12 -8.92
CA PHE A 170 -11.00 -5.05 -8.19
C PHE A 170 -10.72 -6.48 -8.64
N VAL A 171 -10.34 -7.32 -7.67
CA VAL A 171 -10.23 -8.77 -7.82
C VAL A 171 -11.08 -9.38 -6.73
N LYS A 172 -12.01 -10.23 -7.14
CA LYS A 172 -12.92 -10.86 -6.18
C LYS A 172 -12.12 -11.85 -5.33
N PRO A 173 -12.31 -11.90 -4.00
CA PRO A 173 -11.58 -12.84 -3.17
C PRO A 173 -11.82 -14.28 -3.64
N ILE A 174 -10.74 -15.07 -3.77
CA ILE A 174 -10.79 -16.46 -4.27
C ILE A 174 -11.83 -17.31 -3.52
N SER A 175 -12.01 -17.05 -2.22
CA SER A 175 -13.00 -17.72 -1.37
C SER A 175 -14.47 -17.54 -1.82
N GLU A 176 -14.75 -16.50 -2.60
CA GLU A 176 -16.09 -16.14 -3.07
C GLU A 176 -16.26 -16.29 -4.60
N MET A 177 -15.19 -16.65 -5.31
CA MET A 177 -15.22 -16.84 -6.75
C MET A 177 -15.90 -18.16 -7.13
N LEU A 178 -16.72 -18.13 -8.17
CA LEU A 178 -17.18 -19.35 -8.84
C LEU A 178 -16.02 -19.93 -9.65
N ILE A 179 -16.00 -21.25 -9.85
CA ILE A 179 -14.97 -21.93 -10.66
C ILE A 179 -14.85 -21.28 -12.06
N ASN A 180 -15.98 -20.91 -12.67
CA ASN A 180 -15.99 -20.22 -13.97
C ASN A 180 -15.36 -18.82 -13.89
N GLU A 181 -15.53 -18.10 -12.78
CA GLU A 181 -14.89 -16.80 -12.55
C GLU A 181 -13.37 -16.99 -12.38
N MET A 182 -12.94 -18.06 -11.69
CA MET A 182 -11.50 -18.36 -11.50
C MET A 182 -10.80 -18.67 -12.82
N VAL A 183 -11.49 -19.29 -13.78
CA VAL A 183 -10.96 -19.58 -15.12
C VAL A 183 -10.96 -18.32 -16.01
N LEU A 184 -11.90 -17.39 -15.80
CA LEU A 184 -11.96 -16.14 -16.57
C LEU A 184 -10.98 -15.07 -16.06
N GLU A 185 -10.62 -15.11 -14.77
CA GLU A 185 -9.56 -14.28 -14.19
C GLU A 185 -8.13 -14.72 -14.59
N GLU A 186 -7.96 -15.45 -15.71
CA GLU A 186 -6.64 -15.72 -16.31
C GLU A 186 -5.88 -14.43 -16.71
N GLU A 187 -6.54 -13.28 -16.75
CA GLU A 187 -5.87 -11.98 -16.86
C GLU A 187 -5.19 -11.61 -15.52
N ASP A 188 -3.85 -11.49 -15.56
CA ASP A 188 -2.98 -11.21 -14.43
C ASP A 188 -3.26 -9.83 -13.78
N ASN A 189 -4.29 -9.78 -12.94
CA ASN A 189 -4.66 -8.60 -12.15
C ASN A 189 -3.63 -8.26 -11.06
N THR A 190 -2.59 -9.08 -10.88
CA THR A 190 -1.50 -8.84 -9.92
C THR A 190 -0.85 -7.48 -10.15
N TYR A 191 -0.61 -7.12 -11.42
CA TYR A 191 -0.06 -5.83 -11.80
C TYR A 191 -0.91 -4.66 -11.27
N ASN A 192 -2.24 -4.75 -11.44
CA ASN A 192 -3.15 -3.71 -10.97
C ASN A 192 -3.15 -3.64 -9.45
N ILE A 193 -3.21 -4.78 -8.76
CA ILE A 193 -3.14 -4.84 -7.30
C ILE A 193 -1.85 -4.20 -6.78
N ASP A 194 -0.70 -4.49 -7.37
CA ASP A 194 0.58 -3.93 -6.95
C ASP A 194 0.67 -2.42 -7.23
N LYS A 195 0.11 -1.97 -8.36
CA LYS A 195 -0.07 -0.55 -8.66
C LYS A 195 -0.95 0.15 -7.62
N LEU A 196 -2.03 -0.49 -7.16
CA LEU A 196 -2.87 0.02 -6.08
C LEU A 196 -2.08 0.11 -4.77
N LYS A 197 -1.31 -0.92 -4.39
CA LYS A 197 -0.45 -0.90 -3.18
C LYS A 197 0.51 0.29 -3.20
N ILE A 198 1.15 0.58 -4.34
CA ILE A 198 2.00 1.75 -4.50
C ILE A 198 1.23 3.03 -4.18
N TYR A 199 0.08 3.27 -4.82
CA TYR A 199 -0.70 4.48 -4.58
C TYR A 199 -1.20 4.63 -3.14
N LEU A 200 -1.53 3.52 -2.46
CA LEU A 200 -1.91 3.57 -1.05
C LEU A 200 -0.72 3.93 -0.15
N ASN A 201 0.47 3.43 -0.45
CA ASN A 201 1.69 3.83 0.26
C ASN A 201 2.01 5.33 0.04
N ILE A 202 1.80 5.86 -1.17
CA ILE A 202 1.93 7.30 -1.44
C ILE A 202 1.04 8.15 -0.53
N ILE A 203 -0.18 7.69 -0.22
CA ILE A 203 -1.08 8.37 0.73
C ILE A 203 -0.49 8.32 2.15
N ASN A 204 0.08 7.19 2.59
CA ASN A 204 0.72 7.08 3.89
C ASN A 204 1.95 8.00 4.01
N ILE A 205 2.78 8.07 2.97
CA ILE A 205 3.91 9.00 2.89
C ILE A 205 3.43 10.45 3.01
N LEU A 206 2.38 10.83 2.26
CA LEU A 206 1.81 12.18 2.36
C LEU A 206 1.25 12.45 3.76
N ARG A 207 0.61 11.46 4.40
CA ARG A 207 0.17 11.56 5.79
C ARG A 207 1.34 11.84 6.72
N ASN A 208 2.42 11.06 6.64
CA ASN A 208 3.58 11.23 7.52
C ASN A 208 4.23 12.61 7.37
N ILE A 209 4.32 13.12 6.13
CA ILE A 209 4.80 14.47 5.83
C ILE A 209 3.87 15.54 6.42
N THR A 210 2.56 15.40 6.20
CA THR A 210 1.59 16.42 6.65
C THR A 210 1.39 16.43 8.15
N ASP A 211 1.48 15.29 8.84
CA ASP A 211 1.38 15.25 10.31
C ASP A 211 2.52 16.03 10.99
N ARG A 212 3.71 16.01 10.38
CA ARG A 212 4.92 16.72 10.82
C ARG A 212 5.13 18.05 10.10
N ILE A 213 4.04 18.68 9.64
CA ILE A 213 4.13 19.95 8.90
C ILE A 213 4.86 21.07 9.67
N HIS A 214 4.85 21.01 11.01
CA HIS A 214 5.55 21.95 11.89
C HIS A 214 7.08 21.80 11.88
N LEU A 215 7.61 20.66 11.42
CA LEU A 215 9.05 20.41 11.22
C LEU A 215 9.52 20.84 9.81
N LEU A 216 8.59 21.16 8.90
CA LEU A 216 8.93 21.51 7.52
C LEU A 216 9.29 22.99 7.41
N ASN A 217 10.33 23.28 6.62
CA ASN A 217 10.67 24.65 6.29
C ASN A 217 9.55 25.33 5.46
N ASN A 218 9.59 26.66 5.43
CA ASN A 218 8.55 27.44 4.75
C ASN A 218 8.48 27.20 3.24
N THR A 219 9.62 26.88 2.61
CA THR A 219 9.73 26.59 1.17
C THR A 219 8.96 25.32 0.80
N VAL A 220 9.15 24.25 1.57
CA VAL A 220 8.48 22.96 1.41
C VAL A 220 6.97 23.13 1.60
N VAL A 221 6.54 23.86 2.63
CA VAL A 221 5.10 24.14 2.86
C VAL A 221 4.50 24.97 1.72
N ASN A 222 5.23 25.97 1.20
CA ASN A 222 4.78 26.72 0.01
C ASN A 222 4.57 25.75 -1.15
N LYS A 223 5.52 24.85 -1.41
CA LYS A 223 5.43 23.89 -2.51
C LYS A 223 4.22 22.94 -2.38
N ILE A 224 3.91 22.46 -1.18
CA ILE A 224 2.72 21.64 -0.92
C ILE A 224 1.44 22.40 -1.29
N VAL A 225 1.37 23.69 -0.94
CA VAL A 225 0.26 24.58 -1.25
C VAL A 225 0.18 24.88 -2.75
N ASP A 226 1.32 25.12 -3.40
CA ASP A 226 1.42 25.45 -4.82
C ASP A 226 1.03 24.27 -5.72
N TYR A 227 1.35 23.04 -5.32
CA TYR A 227 0.83 21.83 -5.98
C TYR A 227 -0.69 21.67 -5.84
N ASP A 228 -1.33 22.44 -4.96
CA ASP A 228 -2.78 22.43 -4.74
C ASP A 228 -3.33 21.02 -4.49
N MET A 229 -2.66 20.29 -3.59
CA MET A 229 -2.98 18.89 -3.25
C MET A 229 -4.46 18.68 -2.92
N LEU A 230 -5.15 19.69 -2.38
CA LEU A 230 -6.58 19.64 -2.10
C LEU A 230 -7.44 19.41 -3.36
N LEU A 231 -7.02 19.93 -4.52
CA LEU A 231 -7.70 19.67 -5.80
C LEU A 231 -7.57 18.23 -6.28
N ILE A 232 -6.64 17.44 -5.75
CA ILE A 232 -6.47 16.02 -6.08
C ILE A 232 -7.10 15.12 -5.02
N LEU A 233 -6.82 15.39 -3.74
CA LEU A 233 -7.27 14.57 -2.62
C LEU A 233 -8.79 14.54 -2.47
N ILE A 234 -9.48 15.67 -2.69
CA ILE A 234 -10.93 15.75 -2.59
C ILE A 234 -11.59 14.89 -3.69
N PRO A 235 -11.25 15.03 -4.99
CA PRO A 235 -11.74 14.10 -6.01
C PRO A 235 -11.40 12.63 -5.77
N LEU A 236 -10.23 12.32 -5.18
CA LEU A 236 -9.89 10.94 -4.79
C LEU A 236 -10.87 10.36 -3.76
N ILE A 237 -11.27 11.15 -2.75
CA ILE A 237 -12.30 10.75 -1.77
C ILE A 237 -13.67 10.56 -2.44
N GLU A 238 -13.99 11.30 -3.49
CA GLU A 238 -15.24 11.10 -4.24
C GLU A 238 -15.20 9.83 -5.11
N LYS A 239 -14.06 9.56 -5.75
CA LYS A 239 -13.89 8.43 -6.70
C LYS A 239 -13.68 7.09 -5.99
N LYS A 240 -13.02 7.10 -4.83
CA LYS A 240 -12.64 5.92 -4.03
C LYS A 240 -12.10 4.72 -4.85
N PRO A 241 -10.96 4.85 -5.55
CA PRO A 241 -10.42 3.75 -6.36
C PRO A 241 -10.16 2.45 -5.59
N TRP A 242 -9.94 2.51 -4.28
CA TRP A 242 -9.74 1.37 -3.37
C TRP A 242 -11.04 0.70 -2.89
N ARG A 243 -12.22 1.16 -3.35
CA ARG A 243 -13.52 0.58 -3.00
C ARG A 243 -14.26 0.17 -4.27
N HIS A 244 -14.78 -1.06 -4.27
CA HIS A 244 -15.60 -1.57 -5.35
C HIS A 244 -16.80 -2.31 -4.75
N GLN A 245 -18.01 -1.76 -4.97
CA GLN A 245 -19.24 -2.27 -4.37
C GLN A 245 -19.08 -2.37 -2.83
N ASN A 246 -19.27 -3.57 -2.26
CA ASN A 246 -19.16 -3.85 -0.83
C ASN A 246 -17.74 -4.30 -0.42
N TYR A 247 -16.76 -4.24 -1.33
CA TYR A 247 -15.38 -4.60 -1.07
C TYR A 247 -14.50 -3.37 -0.94
N VAL A 248 -13.58 -3.43 0.00
CA VAL A 248 -12.53 -2.42 0.20
C VAL A 248 -11.18 -3.12 0.26
N PHE A 249 -10.17 -2.53 -0.39
CA PHE A 249 -8.82 -3.05 -0.33
C PHE A 249 -8.13 -2.66 0.97
N GLU A 250 -7.84 -3.63 1.82
CA GLU A 250 -7.19 -3.43 3.12
C GLU A 250 -6.27 -4.62 3.46
N LYS A 251 -5.13 -4.36 4.11
CA LYS A 251 -4.12 -5.39 4.45
C LYS A 251 -3.65 -6.25 3.26
N ASN A 252 -3.49 -5.62 2.09
CA ASN A 252 -3.09 -6.24 0.82
C ASN A 252 -4.12 -7.19 0.19
N GLU A 253 -5.37 -7.19 0.66
CA GLU A 253 -6.45 -8.05 0.16
C GLU A 253 -7.76 -7.26 -0.01
N TRP A 254 -8.64 -7.72 -0.89
CA TRP A 254 -10.00 -7.18 -0.99
C TRP A 254 -10.88 -7.82 0.09
N ILE A 255 -11.42 -7.00 1.00
CA ILE A 255 -12.21 -7.46 2.13
C ILE A 255 -13.64 -6.92 1.98
N ARG A 256 -14.63 -7.78 2.19
CA ARG A 256 -16.04 -7.36 2.24
C ARG A 256 -16.29 -6.58 3.54
N THR A 257 -16.79 -5.37 3.43
CA THR A 257 -17.04 -4.47 4.56
C THR A 257 -18.49 -3.98 4.54
N ASP A 258 -19.04 -3.72 5.71
CA ASP A 258 -20.31 -3.03 5.84
C ASP A 258 -20.13 -1.55 5.48
N ASP A 259 -21.14 -0.95 4.84
CA ASP A 259 -20.97 0.36 4.19
C ASP A 259 -20.52 1.50 5.12
N HIS A 260 -20.70 1.33 6.43
CA HIS A 260 -20.50 2.35 7.45
C HIS A 260 -19.06 2.45 7.99
N THR A 261 -18.20 1.46 7.79
CA THR A 261 -16.82 1.51 8.35
C THR A 261 -15.87 2.21 7.40
N LEU A 262 -15.20 3.28 7.86
CA LEU A 262 -14.11 3.92 7.11
C LEU A 262 -12.89 3.01 7.10
N CYS A 263 -12.36 2.74 5.91
CA CYS A 263 -11.13 1.97 5.79
C CYS A 263 -9.90 2.80 6.18
N SER A 264 -8.76 2.13 6.41
CA SER A 264 -7.51 2.81 6.79
C SER A 264 -7.14 3.95 5.84
N VAL A 265 -7.23 3.74 4.53
CA VAL A 265 -6.86 4.74 3.51
C VAL A 265 -7.76 5.98 3.58
N GLU A 266 -9.08 5.78 3.74
CA GLU A 266 -10.02 6.89 3.90
C GLU A 266 -9.72 7.70 5.15
N LYS A 267 -9.38 7.03 6.26
CA LYS A 267 -8.95 7.71 7.50
C LYS A 267 -7.71 8.56 7.25
N GLN A 268 -6.70 8.03 6.57
CA GLN A 268 -5.48 8.79 6.26
C GLN A 268 -5.78 10.02 5.40
N LEU A 269 -6.60 9.89 4.36
CA LEU A 269 -6.99 11.01 3.50
C LEU A 269 -7.74 12.10 4.26
N TRP A 270 -8.69 11.73 5.13
CA TRP A 270 -9.39 12.70 5.96
C TRP A 270 -8.46 13.45 6.92
N LEU A 271 -7.48 12.75 7.51
CA LEU A 271 -6.52 13.38 8.40
C LEU A 271 -5.53 14.28 7.64
N ILE A 272 -5.14 13.92 6.41
CA ILE A 272 -4.36 14.80 5.53
C ILE A 272 -5.16 16.08 5.22
N LEU A 273 -6.43 15.94 4.84
CA LEU A 273 -7.31 17.09 4.57
C LEU A 273 -7.48 17.97 5.81
N TYR A 274 -7.69 17.36 6.98
CA TYR A 274 -7.75 18.06 8.25
C TYR A 274 -6.50 18.93 8.45
N THR A 275 -5.30 18.37 8.29
CA THR A 275 -4.06 19.11 8.49
C THR A 275 -3.85 20.20 7.44
N LEU A 276 -4.05 19.91 6.15
CA LEU A 276 -3.84 20.90 5.08
C LEU A 276 -4.84 22.06 5.12
N ILE A 277 -6.09 21.80 5.55
CA ILE A 277 -7.13 22.84 5.59
C ILE A 277 -7.05 23.66 6.87
N LEU A 278 -6.71 23.06 8.01
CA LEU A 278 -6.76 23.73 9.32
C LEU A 278 -5.42 24.23 9.85
N SER A 279 -4.29 23.78 9.30
CA SER A 279 -2.99 24.30 9.76
C SER A 279 -2.79 25.76 9.36
N ASP A 280 -2.42 26.60 10.33
CA ASP A 280 -2.19 28.04 10.12
C ASP A 280 -1.12 28.28 9.03
N SER A 281 -0.04 27.49 9.05
CA SER A 281 1.02 27.51 8.04
C SER A 281 0.48 27.34 6.61
N CYS A 282 -0.49 26.45 6.38
CA CYS A 282 -1.10 26.27 5.06
C CYS A 282 -2.16 27.33 4.77
N GLN A 283 -3.05 27.64 5.73
CA GLN A 283 -4.14 28.60 5.55
C GLN A 283 -3.63 29.97 5.16
N GLN A 284 -2.57 30.44 5.80
CA GLN A 284 -1.96 31.72 5.47
C GLN A 284 -1.49 31.76 4.04
N LYS A 285 -1.04 30.64 3.46
CA LYS A 285 -0.44 30.52 2.12
C LYS A 285 -1.47 30.25 1.03
N TYR A 286 -2.51 29.49 1.33
CA TYR A 286 -3.51 29.02 0.38
C TYR A 286 -4.41 30.16 -0.12
N GLU A 287 -4.36 30.44 -1.42
CA GLU A 287 -5.28 31.41 -2.03
C GLU A 287 -6.64 30.76 -2.29
N MET A 288 -7.68 31.22 -1.59
CA MET A 288 -9.03 30.67 -1.70
C MET A 288 -9.82 31.28 -2.86
N THR A 289 -9.61 30.75 -4.06
CA THR A 289 -10.47 31.09 -5.21
C THR A 289 -11.86 30.48 -5.05
N ASN A 290 -12.86 31.00 -5.79
CA ASN A 290 -14.20 30.41 -5.82
C ASN A 290 -14.19 28.93 -6.21
N TYR A 291 -13.30 28.54 -7.14
CA TYR A 291 -13.15 27.15 -7.57
C TYR A 291 -12.63 26.26 -6.44
N ARG A 292 -11.56 26.67 -5.77
CA ARG A 292 -10.97 25.97 -4.62
C ARG A 292 -11.95 25.83 -3.46
N ARG A 293 -12.65 26.93 -3.13
CA ARG A 293 -13.71 26.94 -2.13
C ARG A 293 -14.80 25.94 -2.45
N ASN A 294 -15.33 25.97 -3.68
CA ASN A 294 -16.38 25.04 -4.09
C ASN A 294 -15.89 23.59 -4.04
N ASN A 295 -14.62 23.32 -4.33
CA ASN A 295 -14.05 21.98 -4.19
C ASN A 295 -14.05 21.52 -2.72
N ILE A 296 -13.59 22.37 -1.78
CA ILE A 296 -13.63 22.06 -0.34
C ILE A 296 -15.07 21.84 0.14
N LEU A 297 -16.02 22.67 -0.31
CA LEU A 297 -17.43 22.56 0.06
C LEU A 297 -18.07 21.23 -0.37
N LYS A 298 -17.52 20.51 -1.34
CA LYS A 298 -17.99 19.16 -1.70
C LYS A 298 -17.83 18.17 -0.55
N LEU A 299 -16.88 18.38 0.36
CA LEU A 299 -16.64 17.49 1.50
C LEU A 299 -17.82 17.44 2.46
N ARG A 300 -18.60 18.52 2.54
CA ARG A 300 -19.75 18.68 3.45
C ARG A 300 -20.73 17.50 3.40
N LYS A 301 -20.99 16.95 2.20
CA LYS A 301 -21.94 15.84 2.01
C LYS A 301 -21.50 14.53 2.68
N TYR A 302 -20.22 14.38 3.01
CA TYR A 302 -19.68 13.18 3.66
C TYR A 302 -19.60 13.33 5.19
N MET A 303 -19.79 14.54 5.71
CA MET A 303 -19.61 14.83 7.13
C MET A 303 -20.88 14.48 7.92
N ASN A 304 -20.95 13.24 8.40
CA ASN A 304 -22.08 12.70 9.16
C ASN A 304 -21.67 12.27 10.58
N GLU A 305 -22.65 11.94 11.42
CA GLU A 305 -22.40 11.54 12.81
C GLU A 305 -21.48 10.32 12.93
N HIS A 306 -21.68 9.30 12.09
CA HIS A 306 -20.83 8.11 12.04
C HIS A 306 -19.36 8.41 11.72
N MET A 307 -19.11 9.37 10.83
CA MET A 307 -17.75 9.81 10.51
C MET A 307 -17.09 10.48 11.72
N TYR A 308 -17.84 11.25 12.52
CA TYR A 308 -17.29 11.86 13.73
C TYR A 308 -17.03 10.87 14.85
N GLU A 309 -17.82 9.80 14.96
CA GLU A 309 -17.56 8.72 15.92
C GLU A 309 -16.24 8.02 15.60
N GLN A 310 -15.96 7.81 14.31
CA GLN A 310 -14.74 7.14 13.86
C GLN A 310 -13.52 8.07 13.82
N LEU A 311 -13.72 9.36 13.52
CA LEU A 311 -12.66 10.38 13.41
C LEU A 311 -13.11 11.69 14.08
N PRO A 312 -13.04 11.76 15.43
CA PRO A 312 -13.48 12.94 16.19
C PRO A 312 -12.90 14.29 15.74
N PRO A 313 -11.61 14.40 15.32
CA PRO A 313 -11.03 15.67 14.87
C PRO A 313 -11.77 16.31 13.68
N ILE A 314 -12.48 15.53 12.86
CA ILE A 314 -13.18 16.07 11.69
C ILE A 314 -14.32 17.00 12.08
N LYS A 315 -14.85 16.95 13.31
CA LYS A 315 -15.84 17.93 13.79
C LYS A 315 -15.33 19.36 13.64
N SER A 316 -14.05 19.61 13.96
CA SER A 316 -13.43 20.93 13.81
C SER A 316 -13.31 21.34 12.33
N LEU A 317 -12.98 20.38 11.46
CA LEU A 317 -12.95 20.61 10.01
C LEU A 317 -14.35 20.94 9.48
N HIS A 318 -15.39 20.25 9.95
CA HIS A 318 -16.76 20.51 9.56
C HIS A 318 -17.21 21.92 9.96
N THR A 319 -16.94 22.34 11.19
CA THR A 319 -17.21 23.70 11.66
C THR A 319 -16.55 24.74 10.76
N PHE A 320 -15.28 24.55 10.41
CA PHE A 320 -14.56 25.43 9.49
C PHE A 320 -15.20 25.48 8.09
N ILE A 321 -15.63 24.33 7.55
CA ILE A 321 -16.30 24.25 6.25
C ILE A 321 -17.68 24.94 6.28
N GLU A 322 -18.43 24.84 7.37
CA GLU A 322 -19.69 25.59 7.53
C GLU A 322 -19.43 27.11 7.59
N HIS A 323 -18.38 27.54 8.29
CA HIS A 323 -17.97 28.94 8.27
C HIS A 323 -17.58 29.40 6.85
N LEU A 324 -16.83 28.59 6.11
CA LEU A 324 -16.50 28.84 4.70
C LEU A 324 -17.73 28.90 3.80
N TYR A 325 -18.78 28.15 4.10
CA TYR A 325 -20.02 28.20 3.34
C TYR A 325 -20.76 29.54 3.57
N ILE A 326 -20.84 29.98 4.83
CA ILE A 326 -21.54 31.20 5.24
C ILE A 326 -20.79 32.46 4.77
N SER A 327 -19.50 32.53 5.09
CA SER A 327 -18.66 33.67 4.73
C SER A 327 -18.03 33.45 3.35
N LYS A 328 -18.48 34.23 2.36
CA LYS A 328 -17.92 34.16 1.00
C LYS A 328 -16.47 34.64 0.90
N SER A 329 -15.93 35.28 1.95
CA SER A 329 -14.69 36.07 1.91
C SER A 329 -13.86 35.94 3.19
N ILE A 330 -13.43 34.72 3.58
CA ILE A 330 -12.50 34.55 4.72
C ILE A 330 -11.06 34.91 4.32
N PHE A 331 -10.72 34.84 3.03
CA PHE A 331 -9.35 34.98 2.57
C PHE A 331 -9.13 36.34 1.93
N PRO A 332 -7.96 36.96 2.15
CA PRO A 332 -7.64 38.26 1.58
C PRO A 332 -7.69 38.18 0.05
N ASP A 333 -8.54 39.01 -0.56
CA ASP A 333 -8.79 39.06 -2.01
C ASP A 333 -7.54 39.40 -2.86
N LYS A 334 -6.42 39.77 -2.23
CA LYS A 334 -5.16 40.08 -2.89
C LYS A 334 -3.98 39.76 -1.97
N LYS A 335 -3.37 38.58 -2.15
CA LYS A 335 -1.94 38.49 -1.89
C LYS A 335 -1.23 39.14 -3.07
N ASN A 336 -0.50 40.20 -2.77
CA ASN A 336 0.40 40.84 -3.72
C ASN A 336 1.20 39.77 -4.46
N SER A 337 1.25 39.89 -5.79
CA SER A 337 2.14 39.13 -6.65
C SER A 337 3.59 39.45 -6.29
N TYR A 338 4.09 38.89 -5.20
CA TYR A 338 5.52 38.84 -4.96
C TYR A 338 6.11 37.94 -6.05
N LEU A 339 7.23 38.36 -6.64
CA LEU A 339 8.08 37.47 -7.42
C LEU A 339 8.53 36.34 -6.49
N MET A 340 7.74 35.28 -6.41
CA MET A 340 8.04 34.09 -5.65
C MET A 340 9.00 33.27 -6.52
N ILE A 341 10.28 33.29 -6.17
CA ILE A 341 11.24 32.33 -6.72
C ILE A 341 10.74 30.95 -6.29
N ASP A 342 10.27 30.15 -7.25
CA ASP A 342 9.88 28.77 -6.99
C ASP A 342 11.13 27.90 -6.90
N VAL A 343 11.14 26.98 -5.94
CA VAL A 343 12.23 26.03 -5.79
C VAL A 343 11.94 24.80 -6.64
N VAL A 344 12.91 24.49 -7.49
CA VAL A 344 12.83 23.41 -8.47
C VAL A 344 13.22 22.09 -7.80
N PRO A 345 12.47 20.99 -8.01
CA PRO A 345 12.89 19.67 -7.57
C PRO A 345 14.01 19.14 -8.48
N GLU A 346 15.25 19.57 -8.21
CA GLU A 346 16.40 19.34 -9.08
C GLU A 346 16.60 17.86 -9.44
N ILE A 347 16.57 16.96 -8.45
CA ILE A 347 16.75 15.51 -8.66
C ILE A 347 15.59 14.94 -9.48
N PHE A 348 14.37 15.36 -9.19
CA PHE A 348 13.17 14.90 -9.89
C PHE A 348 13.21 15.27 -11.37
N ASP A 349 13.54 16.53 -11.69
CA ASP A 349 13.62 17.03 -13.05
C ASP A 349 14.86 16.50 -13.80
N GLU A 350 16.00 16.34 -13.11
CA GLU A 350 17.20 15.70 -13.66
C GLU A 350 16.85 14.29 -14.16
N ILE A 351 16.27 13.46 -13.31
CA ILE A 351 15.92 12.07 -13.62
C ILE A 351 14.83 12.03 -14.70
N LYS A 352 13.79 12.86 -14.58
CA LYS A 352 12.74 12.96 -15.61
C LYS A 352 13.34 13.20 -16.98
N ASN A 353 14.26 14.15 -17.09
CA ASN A 353 14.90 14.50 -18.35
C ASN A 353 15.81 13.38 -18.87
N ASP A 354 16.55 12.72 -17.98
CA ASP A 354 17.41 11.58 -18.34
C ASP A 354 16.60 10.39 -18.88
N VAL A 355 15.56 9.99 -18.16
CA VAL A 355 14.66 8.89 -18.57
C VAL A 355 13.97 9.24 -19.90
N LEU A 356 13.54 10.49 -20.11
CA LEU A 356 12.92 10.92 -21.37
C LEU A 356 13.90 10.91 -22.55
N LYS A 357 15.17 11.28 -22.34
CA LYS A 357 16.22 11.19 -23.38
C LYS A 357 16.47 9.74 -23.79
N ASN A 358 16.53 8.84 -22.81
CA ASN A 358 16.81 7.41 -23.02
C ASN A 358 15.53 6.58 -23.32
N LYS A 359 14.38 7.22 -23.58
CA LYS A 359 13.08 6.56 -23.78
C LYS A 359 13.13 5.40 -24.78
N LYS A 360 13.82 5.57 -25.91
CA LYS A 360 13.90 4.54 -26.96
C LYS A 360 14.68 3.32 -26.49
N ASP A 361 15.78 3.54 -25.77
CA ASP A 361 16.65 2.48 -25.27
C ASP A 361 16.00 1.73 -24.11
N ILE A 362 15.24 2.43 -23.26
CA ILE A 362 14.42 1.80 -22.23
C ILE A 362 13.34 0.91 -22.87
N MET A 363 12.64 1.41 -23.90
CA MET A 363 11.64 0.62 -24.61
C MET A 363 12.23 -0.62 -25.28
N SER A 364 13.43 -0.52 -25.86
CA SER A 364 14.11 -1.68 -26.46
C SER A 364 14.60 -2.67 -25.40
N LEU A 365 15.05 -2.20 -24.24
CA LEU A 365 15.45 -3.02 -23.10
C LEU A 365 14.28 -3.88 -22.60
N PHE A 366 13.11 -3.26 -22.35
CA PHE A 366 11.93 -3.98 -21.87
C PHE A 366 11.37 -4.96 -22.91
N ASN A 367 11.37 -4.60 -24.19
CA ASN A 367 10.86 -5.49 -25.24
C ASN A 367 11.77 -6.70 -25.51
N ASN A 368 13.08 -6.59 -25.21
CA ASN A 368 14.06 -7.66 -25.41
C ASN A 368 14.53 -8.28 -24.10
N ILE A 369 13.79 -8.07 -23.01
CA ILE A 369 14.24 -8.46 -21.68
C ILE A 369 14.30 -9.99 -21.55
N ARG A 370 15.49 -10.50 -21.23
CA ARG A 370 15.72 -11.92 -20.96
C ARG A 370 16.51 -12.07 -19.68
N ILE A 371 15.82 -12.46 -18.62
CA ILE A 371 16.43 -12.65 -17.30
C ILE A 371 16.91 -14.10 -17.19
N LYS A 372 18.19 -14.30 -16.84
CA LYS A 372 18.76 -15.65 -16.66
C LYS A 372 17.97 -16.41 -15.61
N LYS A 373 17.66 -17.68 -15.88
CA LYS A 373 16.89 -18.57 -14.98
C LYS A 373 17.47 -18.66 -13.57
N GLU A 374 18.80 -18.64 -13.44
CA GLU A 374 19.51 -18.62 -12.15
C GLU A 374 19.15 -17.39 -11.30
N LEU A 375 19.09 -16.20 -11.91
CA LEU A 375 18.74 -14.96 -11.22
C LEU A 375 17.27 -14.94 -10.82
N LEU A 376 16.39 -15.43 -11.69
CA LEU A 376 14.96 -15.58 -11.38
C LEU A 376 14.73 -16.55 -10.23
N LYS A 377 15.48 -17.66 -10.19
CA LYS A 377 15.40 -18.62 -9.08
C LYS A 377 15.81 -17.95 -7.76
N ASN A 378 16.96 -17.27 -7.75
CA ASN A 378 17.45 -16.61 -6.54
C ASN A 378 16.42 -15.60 -6.00
N ILE A 379 15.89 -14.71 -6.85
CA ILE A 379 14.93 -13.72 -6.37
C ILE A 379 13.59 -14.34 -5.96
N SER A 380 13.15 -15.39 -6.66
CA SER A 380 11.95 -16.15 -6.28
C SER A 380 12.12 -16.80 -4.91
N ASP A 381 13.30 -17.36 -4.62
CA ASP A 381 13.61 -17.95 -3.32
C ASP A 381 13.57 -16.88 -2.22
N VAL A 382 14.07 -15.67 -2.49
CA VAL A 382 13.98 -14.52 -1.55
C VAL A 382 12.52 -14.14 -1.28
N TYR A 383 11.71 -13.95 -2.32
CA TYR A 383 10.29 -13.59 -2.16
C TYR A 383 9.51 -14.68 -1.42
N LEU A 384 9.77 -15.95 -1.72
CA LEU A 384 9.13 -17.07 -1.03
C LEU A 384 9.50 -17.10 0.45
N CYS A 385 10.78 -16.93 0.79
CA CYS A 385 11.23 -16.84 2.18
C CYS A 385 10.51 -15.73 2.97
N ILE A 386 10.33 -14.57 2.35
CA ILE A 386 9.62 -13.43 2.96
C ILE A 386 8.14 -13.77 3.16
N TYR A 387 7.50 -14.33 2.14
CA TYR A 387 6.09 -14.74 2.20
C TYR A 387 5.85 -15.76 3.31
N GLU A 388 6.68 -16.80 3.39
CA GLU A 388 6.58 -17.84 4.43
C GLU A 388 6.71 -17.24 5.83
N PHE A 389 7.68 -16.34 6.02
CA PHE A 389 7.90 -15.66 7.29
C PHE A 389 6.71 -14.79 7.72
N ASP A 390 6.10 -14.06 6.79
CA ASP A 390 4.91 -13.25 7.07
C ASP A 390 3.71 -14.12 7.46
N GLN A 391 3.56 -15.29 6.83
CA GLN A 391 2.49 -16.23 7.16
C GLN A 391 2.69 -16.86 8.55
N GLU A 392 3.92 -17.20 8.92
CA GLU A 392 4.25 -17.66 10.27
C GLU A 392 3.93 -16.59 11.33
N ASN A 393 4.28 -15.33 11.07
CA ASN A 393 3.96 -14.21 11.95
C ASN A 393 2.45 -13.99 12.11
N LYS A 394 1.67 -14.11 11.02
CA LYS A 394 0.20 -14.06 11.08
C LYS A 394 -0.36 -15.21 11.93
N ARG A 395 0.13 -16.45 11.74
CA ARG A 395 -0.28 -17.62 12.53
C ARG A 395 0.05 -17.46 14.01
N ASN A 396 1.24 -16.93 14.34
CA ASN A 396 1.64 -16.70 15.73
C ASN A 396 0.79 -15.62 16.40
N LYS A 397 0.45 -14.53 15.70
CA LYS A 397 -0.46 -13.50 16.21
C LYS A 397 -1.86 -14.04 16.48
N ASN A 398 -2.37 -14.90 15.59
CA ASN A 398 -3.69 -15.53 15.77
C ASN A 398 -3.69 -16.50 16.96
N LYS A 399 -2.60 -17.24 17.20
CA LYS A 399 -2.46 -18.09 18.40
C LYS A 399 -2.37 -17.26 19.69
N SER A 400 -1.68 -16.12 19.66
CA SER A 400 -1.60 -15.25 20.85
C SER A 400 -2.93 -14.57 21.16
N SER A 401 -3.70 -14.14 20.15
CA SER A 401 -5.02 -13.54 20.37
C SER A 401 -6.04 -14.58 20.85
N GLN A 402 -6.03 -15.80 20.32
CA GLN A 402 -6.86 -16.90 20.84
C GLN A 402 -6.51 -17.24 22.30
N ASN A 403 -5.22 -17.29 22.64
CA ASN A 403 -4.80 -17.52 24.03
C ASN A 403 -5.16 -16.36 24.97
N GLU A 404 -5.17 -15.12 24.50
CA GLU A 404 -5.62 -13.96 25.29
C GLU A 404 -7.13 -13.91 25.46
N GLU A 405 -7.91 -14.24 24.42
CA GLU A 405 -9.36 -14.37 24.52
C GLU A 405 -9.76 -15.52 25.44
N HIS A 406 -9.08 -16.67 25.33
CA HIS A 406 -9.31 -17.80 26.23
C HIS A 406 -8.91 -17.46 27.67
N LYS A 407 -7.81 -16.72 27.89
CA LYS A 407 -7.45 -16.22 29.22
C LYS A 407 -8.44 -15.17 29.75
N LYS A 408 -9.00 -14.30 28.90
CA LYS A 408 -10.04 -13.34 29.29
C LYS A 408 -11.36 -14.04 29.62
N MET A 409 -11.76 -15.05 28.85
CA MET A 409 -12.92 -15.89 29.15
C MET A 409 -12.74 -16.67 30.45
N ILE A 410 -11.59 -17.33 30.65
CA ILE A 410 -11.30 -18.05 31.90
C ILE A 410 -11.26 -17.08 33.10
N LYS A 411 -10.81 -15.84 32.92
CA LYS A 411 -10.81 -14.83 33.99
C LYS A 411 -12.22 -14.33 34.31
N GLN A 412 -13.08 -14.16 33.29
CA GLN A 412 -14.49 -13.79 33.47
C GLN A 412 -15.32 -14.95 34.05
N GLU A 413 -14.99 -16.21 33.74
CA GLU A 413 -15.62 -17.38 34.35
C GLU A 413 -15.15 -17.58 35.80
N LYS A 414 -13.86 -17.41 36.09
CA LYS A 414 -13.34 -17.50 37.47
C LYS A 414 -13.86 -16.41 38.40
N GLU A 415 -14.32 -15.27 37.87
CA GLU A 415 -15.00 -14.22 38.65
C GLU A 415 -16.51 -14.46 38.81
N LYS A 416 -17.13 -15.35 38.02
CA LYS A 416 -18.56 -15.70 38.12
C LYS A 416 -18.85 -17.01 38.89
N ILE A 417 -17.86 -17.87 39.10
CA ILE A 417 -18.06 -19.21 39.70
C ILE A 417 -18.13 -19.22 41.25
N ASN A 418 -18.18 -18.06 41.91
CA ASN A 418 -18.35 -18.00 43.37
C ASN A 418 -19.81 -18.02 43.88
N GLU A 419 -20.80 -18.14 43.01
CA GLU A 419 -22.19 -18.31 43.42
C GLU A 419 -22.88 -19.34 42.52
N THR A 420 -23.67 -20.24 43.12
CA THR A 420 -24.52 -21.28 42.52
C THR A 420 -23.85 -22.61 42.13
N GLU A 421 -23.86 -23.51 43.12
CA GLU A 421 -23.91 -24.95 42.97
C GLU A 421 -25.13 -25.41 42.12
N ASN A 422 -24.96 -26.57 41.48
CA ASN A 422 -25.98 -27.40 40.80
C ASN A 422 -26.35 -27.05 39.35
N LYS A 423 -25.70 -27.73 38.39
CA LYS A 423 -26.34 -28.56 37.36
C LYS A 423 -25.28 -29.31 36.54
N GLN A 424 -25.38 -30.64 36.54
CA GLN A 424 -24.67 -31.56 35.65
C GLN A 424 -25.16 -31.36 34.21
N ASN A 425 -24.25 -31.31 33.23
CA ASN A 425 -24.47 -31.72 31.84
C ASN A 425 -23.09 -31.99 31.22
N ASP A 426 -22.95 -33.16 30.58
CA ASP A 426 -21.74 -33.66 29.92
C ASP A 426 -21.43 -32.84 28.65
N ASP A 427 -20.29 -32.14 28.62
CA ASP A 427 -19.73 -31.54 27.40
C ASP A 427 -18.80 -32.55 26.72
N GLU A 428 -19.29 -33.23 25.67
CA GLU A 428 -18.48 -34.07 24.78
C GLU A 428 -17.62 -33.19 23.86
N CYS A 429 -16.31 -33.13 24.11
CA CYS A 429 -15.34 -32.49 23.21
C CYS A 429 -15.05 -33.38 21.99
N TYR A 430 -15.33 -32.89 20.78
CA TYR A 430 -15.00 -33.58 19.53
C TYR A 430 -13.66 -33.10 18.93
N LEU A 431 -12.95 -34.00 18.24
CA LEU A 431 -11.65 -33.70 17.59
C LEU A 431 -11.79 -33.64 16.07
N CYS A 432 -11.04 -32.73 15.46
CA CYS A 432 -10.99 -32.51 14.02
C CYS A 432 -10.41 -33.74 13.32
N ASN A 433 -11.11 -34.27 12.32
CA ASN A 433 -10.69 -35.49 11.66
C ASN A 433 -9.36 -35.32 10.90
N ASN A 434 -9.08 -34.10 10.41
CA ASN A 434 -7.86 -33.76 9.68
C ASN A 434 -6.67 -33.43 10.59
N CYS A 435 -6.76 -32.39 11.44
CA CYS A 435 -5.63 -31.90 12.23
C CYS A 435 -5.60 -32.36 13.69
N LYS A 436 -6.64 -33.05 14.18
CA LYS A 436 -6.80 -33.52 15.56
C LYS A 436 -6.89 -32.44 16.65
N GLU A 437 -7.08 -31.17 16.27
CA GLU A 437 -7.46 -30.08 17.19
C GLU A 437 -8.95 -30.14 17.57
N LEU A 438 -9.38 -29.40 18.59
CA LEU A 438 -10.80 -29.30 18.97
C LEU A 438 -11.67 -28.88 17.77
N ALA A 439 -12.77 -29.60 17.55
CA ALA A 439 -13.67 -29.36 16.45
C ALA A 439 -14.98 -28.72 16.90
N GLU A 440 -15.32 -27.60 16.26
CA GLU A 440 -16.58 -26.88 16.47
C GLU A 440 -17.60 -27.16 15.34
N LEU A 441 -17.15 -27.76 14.23
CA LEU A 441 -17.97 -28.03 13.06
C LEU A 441 -18.13 -29.55 12.88
N GLN A 442 -19.29 -29.98 12.38
CA GLN A 442 -19.54 -31.37 11.97
C GLN A 442 -19.87 -31.42 10.47
N CYS A 443 -19.58 -32.54 9.81
CA CYS A 443 -19.96 -32.76 8.43
C CYS A 443 -21.49 -32.68 8.29
N SER A 444 -21.99 -31.79 7.43
CA SER A 444 -23.43 -31.54 7.27
C SER A 444 -24.19 -32.72 6.67
N GLN A 445 -23.51 -33.59 5.90
CA GLN A 445 -24.10 -34.80 5.33
C GLN A 445 -24.14 -35.93 6.36
N CYS A 446 -22.98 -36.43 6.82
CA CYS A 446 -22.95 -37.63 7.64
C CYS A 446 -23.13 -37.39 9.15
N LYS A 447 -22.87 -36.16 9.64
CA LYS A 447 -22.87 -35.78 11.07
C LYS A 447 -21.99 -36.66 11.98
N LYS A 448 -21.08 -37.46 11.42
CA LYS A 448 -20.19 -38.37 12.17
C LYS A 448 -18.76 -37.89 12.29
N THR A 449 -18.30 -37.06 11.36
CA THR A 449 -16.96 -36.47 11.37
C THR A 449 -17.03 -35.00 11.76
N TYR A 450 -16.07 -34.58 12.58
CA TYR A 450 -15.96 -33.23 13.08
C TYR A 450 -14.70 -32.56 12.52
N TYR A 451 -14.73 -31.25 12.34
CA TYR A 451 -13.64 -30.44 11.78
C TYR A 451 -13.49 -29.13 12.57
N CYS A 452 -12.26 -28.66 12.74
CA CYS A 452 -12.01 -27.34 13.33
C CYS A 452 -12.23 -26.18 12.34
N SER A 453 -12.21 -26.45 11.02
CA SER A 453 -12.40 -25.45 9.97
C SER A 453 -12.88 -26.09 8.66
N LYS A 454 -13.49 -25.29 7.78
CA LYS A 454 -13.83 -25.71 6.40
C LYS A 454 -12.60 -26.16 5.61
N GLU A 455 -11.44 -25.54 5.83
CA GLU A 455 -10.18 -25.93 5.18
C GLU A 455 -9.75 -27.35 5.56
N CYS A 456 -9.89 -27.72 6.84
CA CYS A 456 -9.64 -29.08 7.30
C CYS A 456 -10.62 -30.09 6.70
N GLN A 457 -11.90 -29.72 6.55
CA GLN A 457 -12.88 -30.55 5.86
C GLN A 457 -12.49 -30.78 4.39
N MET A 458 -12.03 -29.74 3.68
CA MET A 458 -11.61 -29.87 2.27
C MET A 458 -10.38 -30.77 2.11
N LYS A 459 -9.38 -30.63 3.00
CA LYS A 459 -8.18 -31.49 2.99
C LYS A 459 -8.51 -32.95 3.27
N ASP A 460 -9.42 -33.21 4.20
CA ASP A 460 -9.87 -34.57 4.53
C ASP A 460 -10.91 -35.11 3.54
N TRP A 461 -11.53 -34.28 2.69
CA TRP A 461 -12.61 -34.70 1.78
C TRP A 461 -12.21 -35.87 0.88
N ILE A 462 -10.94 -35.94 0.47
CA ILE A 462 -10.41 -37.05 -0.35
C ILE A 462 -10.62 -38.40 0.37
N ASN A 463 -10.41 -38.46 1.69
CA ASN A 463 -10.59 -39.67 2.49
C ASN A 463 -12.02 -39.80 3.03
N HIS A 464 -12.63 -38.67 3.41
CA HIS A 464 -13.95 -38.66 4.01
C HIS A 464 -15.07 -38.96 3.00
N ARG A 465 -14.94 -38.59 1.72
CA ARG A 465 -16.03 -38.74 0.74
C ARG A 465 -16.54 -40.18 0.63
N ASP A 466 -15.62 -41.16 0.69
CA ASP A 466 -15.94 -42.58 0.52
C ASP A 466 -16.68 -43.13 1.74
N VAL A 467 -16.48 -42.50 2.92
CA VAL A 467 -17.17 -42.86 4.17
C VAL A 467 -18.47 -42.05 4.33
N CYS A 468 -18.48 -40.79 3.87
CA CYS A 468 -19.63 -39.89 3.95
C CYS A 468 -20.81 -40.40 3.12
N SER A 469 -20.53 -40.96 1.94
CA SER A 469 -21.55 -41.49 1.02
C SER A 469 -22.16 -42.82 1.47
N ASN A 470 -21.59 -43.51 2.47
CA ASN A 470 -22.10 -44.76 3.01
C ASN A 470 -23.09 -44.60 4.18
N ILE A 471 -23.57 -43.38 4.44
CA ILE A 471 -24.49 -43.10 5.55
C ILE A 471 -25.80 -42.58 4.98
N LEU A 472 -26.78 -43.48 4.90
CA LEU A 472 -28.18 -43.20 4.61
C LEU A 472 -28.84 -42.39 5.72
#